data_AF-A0A6V7W289-F1
#
_entry.id   AF-A0A6V7W289-F1
#
_cell.length_a   1.000
_cell.length_b   1.000
_cell.length_c   1.000
_cell.angle_alpha   90.00
_cell.angle_beta   90.00
_cell.angle_gamma   90.00
#
_symmetry.space_group_name_H-M   'P 1'
#
loop_
_entity.id
_entity.type
_entity.pdbx_description
1 polymer ?
#
loop_
_entity_poly.entity_id
_entity_poly.type
_entity_poly.pdbx_seq_one_letter_code
_entity_poly.pdbx_strand_id
1 'polypeptide(L)'
;MELEQPEEPESTQPVPEQDSAKEPTKKVWNLRPRRKTSISLPVIASWALTVVFFISMLLPVTALVDCSKCLLACTTKGIMISSPQEITKLEICCEGDCLIRQATSNVTYELPQEMLLRDYTCKSHFWTTASETCTVHTTCPAVGDCSLIDCLFCIDHVANPNCSPRWAAFLTGILMCFILCMCGCTLCLLRICSFNVRALMSICYCIVGCGTLCTRKTTQQAQTLARTTGIAARARIMRQQLNQASRKPSTNRTGVETCSSGPDTW
;
A
#
# COMPACT_ATOMS: atom_id res chain seq x y z
N MET A 1 -1.62 49.03 5.73
CA MET A 1 -0.18 48.71 5.83
C MET A 1 0.08 47.71 4.74
N GLU A 2 0.69 48.22 3.68
CA GLU A 2 0.96 47.57 2.39
C GLU A 2 1.55 46.16 2.49
N LEU A 3 1.03 45.30 1.59
CA LEU A 3 1.70 44.12 1.06
C LEU A 3 2.85 44.55 0.15
N GLU A 4 4.01 43.90 0.27
CA GLU A 4 5.02 43.89 -0.78
C GLU A 4 5.35 42.44 -1.16
N GLN A 5 5.21 42.16 -2.45
CA GLN A 5 5.44 40.90 -3.14
C GLN A 5 6.38 41.24 -4.31
N PRO A 6 7.56 40.60 -4.46
CA PRO A 6 8.34 40.69 -5.70
C PRO A 6 8.43 39.31 -6.36
N GLU A 7 7.83 39.13 -7.54
CA GLU A 7 8.33 39.49 -8.88
C GLU A 7 9.02 38.28 -9.56
N GLU A 8 8.35 37.79 -10.59
CA GLU A 8 8.75 36.74 -11.53
C GLU A 8 9.19 37.43 -12.83
N PRO A 9 10.33 37.02 -13.40
CA PRO A 9 10.49 37.13 -14.85
C PRO A 9 11.16 35.84 -15.41
N GLU A 10 11.11 35.50 -16.68
CA GLU A 10 10.36 35.92 -17.85
C GLU A 10 10.65 34.83 -18.89
N SER A 11 9.63 34.48 -19.66
CA SER A 11 9.65 33.50 -20.75
C SER A 11 10.58 33.94 -21.89
N THR A 12 11.39 33.03 -22.44
CA THR A 12 11.82 33.13 -23.85
C THR A 12 12.00 31.74 -24.48
N GLN A 13 11.14 31.46 -25.44
CA GLN A 13 11.26 30.50 -26.55
C GLN A 13 11.40 31.35 -27.86
N PRO A 14 11.74 30.85 -29.08
CA PRO A 14 12.09 29.48 -29.52
C PRO A 14 13.10 29.36 -30.74
N VAL A 15 13.36 28.12 -31.24
CA VAL A 15 13.73 27.67 -32.65
C VAL A 15 15.15 27.94 -33.22
N PRO A 16 15.71 27.25 -34.28
CA PRO A 16 15.71 25.85 -34.77
C PRO A 16 17.11 25.19 -34.98
N GLU A 17 17.10 23.85 -35.14
CA GLU A 17 17.74 23.00 -36.17
C GLU A 17 18.99 23.46 -36.96
N GLN A 18 20.08 22.67 -36.88
CA GLN A 18 20.92 22.35 -38.04
C GLN A 18 21.80 21.10 -37.81
N ASP A 19 21.57 20.07 -38.64
CA ASP A 19 22.44 18.91 -38.84
C ASP A 19 23.79 19.33 -39.43
N SER A 20 24.90 18.81 -38.90
CA SER A 20 26.10 18.57 -39.73
C SER A 20 27.14 17.64 -39.10
N ALA A 21 27.44 16.58 -39.86
CA ALA A 21 28.71 15.88 -40.02
C ALA A 21 29.50 15.37 -38.79
N LYS A 22 29.57 14.03 -38.71
CA LYS A 22 30.54 13.24 -37.93
C LYS A 22 31.98 13.52 -38.35
N GLU A 23 32.84 13.84 -37.40
CA GLU A 23 34.28 13.57 -37.46
C GLU A 23 34.76 12.98 -36.11
N PRO A 24 35.50 11.85 -36.08
CA PRO A 24 35.96 11.23 -34.84
C PRO A 24 37.23 11.94 -34.33
N THR A 25 37.06 13.08 -33.64
CA THR A 25 38.17 13.77 -32.98
C THR A 25 38.50 13.14 -31.63
N LYS A 26 39.80 12.84 -31.46
CA LYS A 26 40.46 12.21 -30.30
C LYS A 26 39.92 12.68 -28.93
N LYS A 27 39.72 11.72 -28.03
CA LYS A 27 39.34 11.94 -26.62
C LYS A 27 40.41 12.78 -25.90
N VAL A 28 40.17 14.08 -25.80
CA VAL A 28 40.86 14.97 -24.85
C VAL A 28 40.10 14.87 -23.52
N TRP A 29 40.77 14.37 -22.48
CA TRP A 29 40.21 14.31 -21.15
C TRP A 29 40.14 15.72 -20.55
N ASN A 30 38.96 16.34 -20.56
CA ASN A 30 38.69 17.55 -19.80
C ASN A 30 38.66 17.23 -18.30
N LEU A 31 39.81 17.37 -17.63
CA LEU A 31 39.90 17.40 -16.17
C LEU A 31 39.16 18.67 -15.70
N ARG A 32 37.88 18.55 -15.32
CA ARG A 32 37.14 19.66 -14.70
C ARG A 32 37.91 20.14 -13.46
N PRO A 33 38.18 21.44 -13.32
CA PRO A 33 38.79 21.98 -12.11
C PRO A 33 37.89 21.66 -10.91
N ARG A 34 38.49 21.03 -9.90
CA ARG A 34 37.84 20.61 -8.65
C ARG A 34 37.37 21.87 -7.92
N ARG A 35 36.08 22.17 -8.02
CA ARG A 35 35.40 23.27 -7.31
C ARG A 35 35.68 23.11 -5.81
N LYS A 36 36.47 24.01 -5.23
CA LYS A 36 36.67 24.10 -3.78
C LYS A 36 35.34 24.50 -3.17
N THR A 37 34.58 23.54 -2.65
CA THR A 37 33.42 23.82 -1.80
C THR A 37 33.94 24.42 -0.51
N SER A 38 33.84 25.75 -0.38
CA SER A 38 33.90 26.41 0.91
C SER A 38 32.76 25.84 1.75
N ILE A 39 33.09 24.98 2.72
CA ILE A 39 32.16 24.50 3.72
C ILE A 39 31.76 25.75 4.51
N SER A 40 30.60 26.30 4.17
CA SER A 40 30.02 27.42 4.87
C SER A 40 29.79 26.99 6.32
N LEU A 41 30.22 27.83 7.26
CA LEU A 41 30.09 27.63 8.70
C LEU A 41 28.64 27.69 9.30
N PRO A 42 27.51 28.02 8.61
CA PRO A 42 26.24 28.16 9.32
C PRO A 42 25.59 26.82 9.72
N VAL A 43 26.12 25.68 9.24
CA VAL A 43 25.59 24.35 9.64
C VAL A 43 25.88 24.05 11.11
N ILE A 44 26.93 24.65 11.69
CA ILE A 44 27.34 24.34 13.07
C ILE A 44 26.46 25.07 14.11
N ALA A 45 25.87 26.22 13.79
CA ALA A 45 24.99 26.91 14.73
C ALA A 45 23.61 26.21 14.88
N SER A 46 23.16 25.47 13.87
CA SER A 46 21.82 24.87 13.84
C SER A 46 21.66 23.67 14.77
N TRP A 47 22.71 22.85 14.97
CA TRP A 47 22.58 21.64 15.80
C TRP A 47 22.54 21.96 17.29
N ALA A 48 23.27 22.99 17.74
CA ALA A 48 23.28 23.40 19.14
C ALA A 48 21.88 23.82 19.64
N LEU A 49 21.13 24.59 18.84
CA LEU A 49 19.77 25.00 19.19
C LEU A 49 18.79 23.81 19.25
N THR A 50 18.93 22.84 18.33
CA THR A 50 18.10 21.62 18.38
C THR A 50 18.40 20.79 19.63
N VAL A 51 19.67 20.66 20.03
CA VAL A 51 20.06 19.89 21.22
C VAL A 51 19.54 20.55 22.50
N VAL A 52 19.61 21.88 22.64
CA VAL A 52 19.07 22.59 23.82
C VAL A 52 17.54 22.47 23.92
N PHE A 53 16.82 22.51 22.79
CA PHE A 53 15.37 22.31 22.77
C PHE A 53 14.98 20.88 23.17
N PHE A 54 15.71 19.88 22.68
CA PHE A 54 15.51 18.48 23.08
C PHE A 54 15.87 18.22 24.54
N ILE A 55 16.93 18.83 25.08
CA ILE A 55 17.29 18.69 26.50
C ILE A 55 16.24 19.35 27.38
N SER A 56 15.72 20.52 27.01
CA SER A 56 14.67 21.21 27.78
C SER A 56 13.35 20.42 27.83
N MET A 57 13.04 19.63 26.78
CA MET A 57 11.91 18.70 26.78
C MET A 57 12.14 17.44 27.63
N LEU A 58 13.39 17.09 27.93
CA LEU A 58 13.75 15.86 28.67
C LEU A 58 13.90 16.08 30.17
N LEU A 59 13.92 17.32 30.67
CA LEU A 59 13.95 17.56 32.11
C LEU A 59 12.53 17.39 32.69
N PRO A 60 12.26 16.36 33.49
CA PRO A 60 11.00 16.25 34.19
C PRO A 60 10.88 17.42 35.16
N VAL A 61 9.81 18.20 35.04
CA VAL A 61 9.48 19.25 36.01
C VAL A 61 8.98 18.57 37.27
N THR A 62 9.89 18.28 38.19
CA THR A 62 9.52 17.88 39.55
C THR A 62 9.08 19.13 40.32
N ALA A 63 7.78 19.29 40.51
CA ALA A 63 7.26 20.29 41.43
C ALA A 63 7.59 19.86 42.86
N LEU A 64 8.54 20.54 43.50
CA LEU A 64 8.84 20.37 44.91
C LEU A 64 8.02 21.39 45.70
N VAL A 65 7.18 20.93 46.62
CA VAL A 65 6.47 21.81 47.54
C VAL A 65 7.16 21.74 48.89
N ASP A 66 7.83 22.83 49.24
CA ASP A 66 8.53 22.95 50.51
C ASP A 66 7.53 23.35 51.62
N CYS A 67 7.30 22.45 52.57
CA CYS A 67 6.51 22.68 53.76
C CYS A 67 7.49 22.82 54.93
N SER A 68 7.23 23.74 55.86
CA SER A 68 8.18 24.06 56.94
C SER A 68 8.61 22.88 57.83
N LYS A 69 7.91 21.75 57.75
CA LYS A 69 8.18 20.52 58.52
C LYS A 69 8.17 19.24 57.67
N CYS A 70 7.99 19.34 56.35
CA CYS A 70 7.78 18.19 55.48
C CYS A 70 8.13 18.50 54.03
N LEU A 71 8.70 17.53 53.34
CA LEU A 71 9.00 17.63 51.92
C LEU A 71 8.05 16.71 51.17
N LEU A 72 7.11 17.32 50.44
CA LEU A 72 6.10 16.61 49.66
C LEU A 72 6.46 16.75 48.19
N ALA A 73 6.67 15.61 47.53
CA ALA A 73 7.09 15.54 46.14
C ALA A 73 6.06 14.76 45.33
N CYS A 74 5.61 15.36 44.23
CA CYS A 74 4.81 14.67 43.23
C CYS A 74 5.72 13.73 42.44
N THR A 75 5.31 12.47 42.31
CA THR A 75 6.01 11.43 41.56
C THR A 75 5.11 10.93 40.43
N THR A 76 5.68 10.16 39.49
CA THR A 76 4.92 9.58 38.38
C THR A 76 3.90 8.53 38.82
N LYS A 77 4.01 7.99 40.04
CA LYS A 77 3.11 6.97 40.59
C LYS A 77 2.18 7.51 41.68
N GLY A 78 2.32 8.78 42.07
CA GLY A 78 1.56 9.39 43.15
C GLY A 78 2.39 10.34 43.98
N ILE A 79 2.27 10.28 45.30
CA ILE A 79 2.91 11.25 46.21
C ILE A 79 3.96 10.56 47.07
N MET A 80 5.14 11.18 47.12
CA MET A 80 6.19 10.82 48.07
C MET A 80 6.28 11.89 49.16
N ILE A 81 6.21 11.44 50.41
CA ILE A 81 6.36 12.29 51.59
C ILE A 81 7.66 11.90 52.28
N SER A 82 8.53 12.88 52.48
CA SER A 82 9.73 12.77 53.31
C SER A 82 9.64 13.78 54.44
N SER A 83 9.65 13.29 55.67
CA SER A 83 9.63 14.13 56.88
C SER A 83 10.91 13.95 57.67
N PRO A 84 11.63 15.04 58.00
CA PRO A 84 12.75 14.98 58.92
C PRO A 84 12.32 14.77 60.38
N GLN A 85 11.03 14.97 60.71
CA GLN A 85 10.48 14.79 62.07
C GLN A 85 9.68 13.49 62.18
N GLU A 86 9.67 12.89 63.38
CA GLU A 86 8.84 11.72 63.69
C GLU A 86 7.35 12.07 63.60
N ILE A 87 6.68 11.48 62.62
CA ILE A 87 5.23 11.58 62.44
C ILE A 87 4.58 10.40 63.21
N THR A 88 3.58 10.68 64.04
CA THR A 88 2.86 9.61 64.77
C THR A 88 1.74 9.03 63.91
N LYS A 89 1.07 9.90 63.16
CA LYS A 89 -0.02 9.54 62.25
C LYS A 89 0.04 10.42 61.00
N LEU A 90 -0.31 9.83 59.87
CA LEU A 90 -0.40 10.47 58.57
C LEU A 90 -1.73 10.09 57.91
N GLU A 91 -2.45 11.08 57.41
CA GLU A 91 -3.64 10.90 56.59
C GLU A 91 -3.47 11.72 55.31
N ILE A 92 -3.57 11.06 54.16
CA ILE A 92 -3.45 11.69 52.84
C ILE A 92 -4.74 11.41 52.11
N CYS A 93 -5.45 12.45 51.67
CA CYS A 93 -6.66 12.33 50.89
C CYS A 93 -6.49 13.03 49.53
N CYS A 94 -6.70 12.30 48.45
CA CYS A 94 -6.61 12.78 47.08
C CYS A 94 -7.95 12.55 46.37
N GLU A 95 -8.66 13.61 46.00
CA GLU A 95 -9.96 13.53 45.30
C GLU A 95 -11.00 12.55 45.88
N GLY A 96 -10.94 12.30 47.20
CA GLY A 96 -11.86 11.39 47.91
C GLY A 96 -11.28 10.01 48.25
N ASP A 97 -10.10 9.65 47.73
CA ASP A 97 -9.37 8.46 48.14
C ASP A 97 -8.36 8.79 49.25
N CYS A 98 -8.49 8.13 50.39
CA CYS A 98 -7.76 8.47 51.61
C CYS A 98 -6.91 7.29 52.12
N LEU A 99 -5.63 7.54 52.32
CA LEU A 99 -4.71 6.63 52.98
C LEU A 99 -4.39 7.12 54.39
N ILE A 100 -4.63 6.28 55.39
CA ILE A 100 -4.25 6.53 56.79
C ILE A 100 -3.17 5.54 57.20
N ARG A 101 -2.01 6.05 57.66
CA ARG A 101 -0.84 5.25 58.08
C ARG A 101 -0.23 5.82 59.36
N GLN A 102 0.41 4.95 60.15
CA GLN A 102 1.39 5.37 61.16
C GLN A 102 2.75 5.41 60.46
N ALA A 103 3.44 6.55 60.43
CA ALA A 103 4.51 6.81 59.47
C ALA A 103 5.79 7.33 60.14
N THR A 104 6.91 6.61 60.06
CA THR A 104 8.13 6.95 60.81
C THR A 104 9.09 7.92 60.10
N SER A 105 9.04 8.09 58.77
CA SER A 105 9.84 9.13 58.08
C SER A 105 9.48 9.30 56.59
N ASN A 106 9.37 8.20 55.85
CA ASN A 106 9.13 8.21 54.40
C ASN A 106 7.93 7.33 54.04
N VAL A 107 6.96 7.89 53.32
CA VAL A 107 5.79 7.16 52.82
C VAL A 107 5.56 7.53 51.37
N THR A 108 5.42 6.50 50.54
CA THR A 108 4.96 6.62 49.15
C THR A 108 3.51 6.17 49.09
N TYR A 109 2.64 7.05 48.63
CA TYR A 109 1.25 6.75 48.34
C TYR A 109 1.07 6.61 46.84
N GLU A 110 0.85 5.38 46.38
CA GLU A 110 0.57 5.11 44.97
C GLU A 110 -0.91 5.42 44.69
N LEU A 111 -1.16 6.30 43.71
CA LEU A 111 -2.50 6.66 43.29
C LEU A 111 -2.94 5.79 42.09
N PRO A 112 -4.27 5.59 41.91
CA PRO A 112 -4.80 4.99 40.69
C PRO A 112 -4.38 5.75 39.44
N GLN A 113 -4.11 5.02 38.35
CA GLN A 113 -3.66 5.61 37.09
C GLN A 113 -4.67 6.62 36.52
N GLU A 114 -5.98 6.43 36.74
CA GLU A 114 -6.97 7.35 36.20
C GLU A 114 -6.92 8.75 36.84
N MET A 115 -6.44 8.86 38.08
CA MET A 115 -6.24 10.15 38.74
C MET A 115 -4.98 10.86 38.23
N LEU A 116 -3.94 10.09 37.91
CA LEU A 116 -2.65 10.65 37.47
C LEU A 116 -2.72 11.31 36.08
N LEU A 117 -3.75 11.01 35.28
CA LEU A 117 -3.98 11.59 33.95
C LEU A 117 -4.44 13.06 33.98
N ARG A 118 -4.80 13.59 35.15
CA ARG A 118 -5.26 14.98 35.32
C ARG A 118 -4.54 15.63 36.49
N ASP A 119 -4.61 16.96 36.57
CA ASP A 119 -4.15 17.68 37.75
C ASP A 119 -5.00 17.23 38.94
N TYR A 120 -4.35 16.85 40.04
CA TYR A 120 -5.03 16.36 41.23
C TYR A 120 -4.54 17.10 42.47
N THR A 121 -5.46 17.37 43.40
CA THR A 121 -5.15 18.01 44.67
C THR A 121 -5.26 17.02 45.81
N CYS A 122 -4.19 16.94 46.60
CA CYS A 122 -4.15 16.12 47.80
C CYS A 122 -4.06 17.00 49.04
N LYS A 123 -4.80 16.58 50.06
CA LYS A 123 -4.79 17.14 51.40
C LYS A 123 -4.10 16.15 52.32
N SER A 124 -2.99 16.57 52.92
CA SER A 124 -2.24 15.77 53.88
C SER A 124 -2.36 16.35 55.28
N HIS A 125 -2.70 15.49 56.22
CA HIS A 125 -2.79 15.78 57.65
C HIS A 125 -1.70 15.00 58.38
N PHE A 126 -0.86 15.74 59.10
CA PHE A 126 0.27 15.21 59.85
C PHE A 126 0.03 15.43 61.34
N TRP A 127 0.23 14.38 62.14
CA TRP A 127 0.28 14.48 63.61
C TRP A 127 1.71 14.22 64.07
N THR A 128 2.30 15.16 64.79
CA THR A 128 3.64 15.01 65.38
C THR A 128 3.55 14.57 66.84
N THR A 129 4.66 14.08 67.40
CA THR A 129 4.77 13.75 68.83
C THR A 129 4.54 14.96 69.74
N ALA A 130 4.79 16.17 69.25
CA ALA A 130 4.58 17.42 69.99
C ALA A 130 3.10 17.86 70.08
N SER A 131 2.14 16.98 69.75
CA SER A 131 0.70 17.27 69.66
C SER A 131 0.34 18.37 68.65
N GLU A 132 1.27 18.74 67.78
CA GLU A 132 1.01 19.69 66.70
C GLU A 132 0.41 18.96 65.50
N THR A 133 -0.61 19.56 64.89
CA THR A 133 -1.20 19.08 63.65
C THR A 133 -0.88 20.04 62.52
N CYS A 134 -0.31 19.52 61.43
CA CYS A 134 -0.08 20.29 60.22
C CYS A 134 -1.00 19.79 59.11
N THR A 135 -1.59 20.71 58.35
CA THR A 135 -2.38 20.39 57.15
C THR A 135 -1.71 21.06 55.96
N VAL A 136 -1.40 20.28 54.94
CA VAL A 136 -0.80 20.78 53.70
C VAL A 136 -1.70 20.42 52.53
N HIS A 137 -1.86 21.37 51.63
CA HIS A 137 -2.54 21.17 50.36
C HIS A 137 -1.49 21.20 49.26
N THR A 138 -1.45 20.15 48.44
CA THR A 138 -0.55 20.07 47.30
C THR A 138 -1.34 19.71 46.07
N THR A 139 -1.20 20.53 45.03
CA THR A 139 -1.70 20.23 43.70
C THR A 139 -0.56 19.68 42.87
N CYS A 140 -0.69 18.44 42.42
CA CYS A 140 0.26 17.79 41.54
C CYS A 140 -0.24 17.91 40.09
N PRO A 141 0.66 18.22 39.14
CA PRO A 141 0.29 18.29 37.73
C PRO A 141 -0.02 16.88 37.19
N ALA A 142 -0.82 16.83 36.13
CA ALA A 142 -1.06 15.63 35.36
C ALA A 142 0.26 15.00 34.91
N VAL A 143 0.36 13.68 35.08
CA VAL A 143 1.47 12.88 34.59
C VAL A 143 1.16 12.53 33.14
N GLY A 144 2.12 12.76 32.23
CA GLY A 144 1.90 12.45 30.82
C GLY A 144 1.67 10.96 30.60
N ASP A 145 0.77 10.61 29.68
CA ASP A 145 0.36 9.22 29.37
C ASP A 145 1.55 8.27 29.23
N CYS A 146 2.62 8.75 28.58
CA CYS A 146 3.80 7.93 28.30
C CYS A 146 4.64 7.60 29.54
N SER A 147 4.60 8.43 30.59
CA SER A 147 5.29 8.15 31.85
C SER A 147 4.55 7.16 32.75
N LEU A 148 3.27 6.87 32.48
CA LEU A 148 2.52 5.82 33.19
C LEU A 148 2.86 4.42 32.66
N ILE A 149 3.39 4.32 31.43
CA ILE A 149 3.75 3.06 30.79
C ILE A 149 5.15 2.64 31.27
N ASP A 150 5.22 1.85 32.34
CA ASP A 150 6.46 1.39 32.99
C ASP A 150 7.14 0.23 32.22
N CYS A 151 7.14 0.28 30.89
CA CYS A 151 7.75 -0.75 30.04
C CYS A 151 8.31 -0.18 28.74
N LEU A 152 9.58 -0.48 28.45
CA LEU A 152 10.22 -0.10 27.17
C LEU A 152 9.74 -0.94 25.98
N PHE A 153 9.41 -2.22 26.22
CA PHE A 153 9.07 -3.21 25.20
C PHE A 153 7.79 -3.97 25.54
N CYS A 154 6.68 -3.24 25.64
CA CYS A 154 5.35 -3.80 25.77
C CYS A 154 4.47 -3.32 24.60
N ILE A 155 3.39 -4.05 24.34
CA ILE A 155 2.46 -3.70 23.26
C ILE A 155 1.89 -2.30 23.48
N ASP A 156 1.57 -1.93 24.72
CA ASP A 156 1.01 -0.61 25.04
C ASP A 156 1.96 0.54 24.69
N HIS A 157 3.25 0.39 24.98
CA HIS A 157 4.29 1.38 24.64
C HIS A 157 4.54 1.46 23.12
N VAL A 158 4.55 0.30 22.46
CA VAL A 158 4.87 0.20 21.01
C VAL A 158 3.67 0.62 20.14
N ALA A 159 2.44 0.33 20.59
CA ALA A 159 1.22 0.68 19.90
C ALA A 159 0.84 2.16 20.07
N ASN A 160 1.45 2.87 21.03
CA ASN A 160 1.24 4.30 21.22
C ASN A 160 2.32 5.13 20.48
N PRO A 161 2.02 5.70 19.31
CA PRO A 161 2.99 6.44 18.50
C PRO A 161 3.50 7.72 19.18
N ASN A 162 2.76 8.26 20.16
CA ASN A 162 3.18 9.44 20.91
C ASN A 162 4.31 9.11 21.90
N CYS A 163 4.29 7.90 22.48
CA CYS A 163 5.25 7.48 23.50
C CYS A 163 6.54 6.92 22.90
N SER A 164 6.44 6.27 21.73
CA SER A 164 7.62 5.77 21.03
C SER A 164 7.62 6.05 19.53
N PRO A 165 7.88 7.30 19.12
CA PRO A 165 7.84 7.67 17.71
C PRO A 165 8.89 6.91 16.89
N ARG A 166 10.03 6.55 17.48
CA ARG A 166 11.09 5.78 16.81
C ARG A 166 10.64 4.35 16.50
N TRP A 167 10.06 3.65 17.47
CA TRP A 167 9.56 2.28 17.28
C TRP A 167 8.38 2.25 16.33
N ALA A 168 7.44 3.20 16.47
CA ALA A 168 6.32 3.34 15.55
C ALA A 168 6.78 3.57 14.11
N ALA A 169 7.73 4.48 13.88
CA ALA A 169 8.30 4.73 12.55
C ALA A 169 9.04 3.49 12.00
N PHE A 170 9.82 2.80 12.84
CA PHE A 170 10.54 1.59 12.45
C PHE A 170 9.58 0.46 12.04
N LEU A 171 8.56 0.18 12.85
CA LEU A 171 7.56 -0.84 12.55
C LEU A 171 6.72 -0.49 11.32
N THR A 172 6.34 0.78 11.18
CA THR A 172 5.65 1.28 9.98
C THR A 172 6.52 1.08 8.74
N GLY A 173 7.83 1.35 8.84
CA GLY A 173 8.80 1.09 7.77
C GLY A 173 8.88 -0.39 7.39
N ILE A 174 8.97 -1.28 8.37
CA ILE A 174 8.95 -2.74 8.12
C ILE A 174 7.65 -3.17 7.44
N LEU A 175 6.51 -2.69 7.94
CA LEU A 175 5.19 -3.02 7.37
C LEU A 175 5.07 -2.55 5.92
N MET A 176 5.51 -1.31 5.62
CA MET A 176 5.54 -0.78 4.27
C MET A 176 6.46 -1.59 3.35
N CYS A 177 7.66 -1.94 3.81
CA CYS A 177 8.57 -2.82 3.07
C CYS A 177 7.93 -4.18 2.77
N PHE A 178 7.23 -4.78 3.74
CA PHE A 178 6.54 -6.05 3.57
C PHE A 178 5.41 -5.94 2.52
N ILE A 179 4.59 -4.90 2.60
CA ILE A 179 3.51 -4.63 1.62
C ILE A 179 4.09 -4.45 0.21
N LEU A 180 5.17 -3.67 0.07
CA LEU A 180 5.83 -3.46 -1.22
C LEU A 180 6.44 -4.75 -1.77
N CYS A 181 7.08 -5.57 -0.93
CA CYS A 181 7.59 -6.88 -1.32
C CYS A 181 6.46 -7.80 -1.79
N MET A 182 5.36 -7.89 -1.03
CA MET A 182 4.21 -8.70 -1.41
C MET A 182 3.58 -8.22 -2.72
N CYS A 183 3.41 -6.90 -2.88
CA CYS A 183 2.93 -6.30 -4.12
C CYS A 183 3.86 -6.65 -5.30
N GLY A 184 5.17 -6.49 -5.13
CA GLY A 184 6.16 -6.88 -6.13
C GLY A 184 6.07 -8.35 -6.52
N CYS A 185 5.98 -9.26 -5.53
CA CYS A 185 5.79 -10.69 -5.77
C CYS A 185 4.50 -10.98 -6.55
N THR A 186 3.37 -10.35 -6.19
CA THR A 186 2.10 -10.55 -6.92
C THR A 186 2.18 -10.06 -8.36
N LEU A 187 2.80 -8.91 -8.62
CA LEU A 187 3.00 -8.39 -9.98
C LEU A 187 3.91 -9.30 -10.81
N CYS A 188 4.97 -9.84 -10.21
CA CYS A 188 5.83 -10.83 -10.85
C CYS A 188 5.06 -12.09 -11.24
N LEU A 189 4.23 -12.63 -10.34
CA LEU A 189 3.38 -13.79 -10.62
C LEU A 189 2.38 -13.49 -11.74
N LEU A 190 1.70 -12.34 -11.69
CA LEU A 190 0.78 -11.91 -12.75
C LEU A 190 1.49 -11.80 -14.10
N ARG A 191 2.72 -11.26 -14.12
CA ARG A 191 3.52 -11.16 -15.35
C ARG A 191 3.86 -12.54 -15.91
N ILE A 192 4.32 -13.47 -15.07
CA ILE A 192 4.63 -14.85 -15.48
C ILE A 192 3.36 -15.55 -16.00
N CYS A 193 2.24 -15.45 -15.28
CA CYS A 193 0.96 -15.98 -15.72
C CYS A 193 0.52 -15.40 -17.06
N SER A 194 0.63 -14.08 -17.25
CA SER A 194 0.25 -13.41 -18.49
C SER A 194 1.08 -13.88 -19.69
N PHE A 195 2.38 -14.14 -19.47
CA PHE A 195 3.26 -14.67 -20.51
C PHE A 195 2.85 -16.10 -20.92
N ASN A 196 2.61 -16.96 -19.93
CA ASN A 196 2.16 -18.34 -20.17
C ASN A 196 0.80 -18.38 -20.89
N VAL A 197 -0.15 -17.54 -20.49
CA VAL A 197 -1.46 -17.44 -21.15
C VAL A 197 -1.30 -16.98 -22.60
N ARG A 198 -0.46 -15.98 -22.88
CA ARG A 198 -0.20 -15.53 -24.26
C ARG A 198 0.45 -16.64 -25.10
N ALA A 199 1.40 -17.38 -24.53
CA ALA A 199 2.03 -18.51 -25.21
C ALA A 199 1.01 -19.62 -25.54
N LEU A 200 0.16 -19.99 -24.57
CA LEU A 200 -0.91 -20.96 -24.77
C LEU A 200 -1.91 -20.50 -25.84
N MET A 201 -2.36 -19.25 -25.77
CA MET A 201 -3.26 -18.69 -26.79
C MET A 201 -2.62 -18.72 -28.18
N SER A 202 -1.34 -18.38 -28.31
CA SER A 202 -0.60 -18.48 -29.58
C SER A 202 -0.58 -19.91 -30.13
N ILE A 203 -0.30 -20.90 -29.29
CA ILE A 203 -0.32 -22.32 -29.67
C ILE A 203 -1.73 -22.74 -30.12
N CYS A 204 -2.77 -22.36 -29.36
CA CYS A 204 -4.15 -22.64 -29.72
C CYS A 204 -4.54 -21.98 -31.06
N TYR A 205 -4.13 -20.73 -31.29
CA TYR A 205 -4.35 -20.05 -32.57
C TYR A 205 -3.65 -20.76 -33.73
N CYS A 206 -2.43 -21.25 -33.55
CA CYS A 206 -1.72 -22.05 -34.54
C CYS A 206 -2.43 -23.38 -34.84
N ILE A 207 -2.91 -24.09 -33.81
CA ILE A 207 -3.66 -25.36 -33.98
C ILE A 207 -4.96 -25.13 -34.74
N VAL A 208 -5.75 -24.11 -34.36
CA VAL A 208 -7.00 -23.76 -35.04
C VAL A 208 -6.72 -23.30 -36.48
N GLY A 209 -5.67 -22.52 -36.71
CA GLY A 209 -5.22 -22.10 -38.04
C GLY A 209 -4.85 -23.29 -38.93
N CYS A 210 -4.03 -24.23 -38.42
CA CYS A 210 -3.68 -25.46 -39.13
C CYS A 210 -4.92 -26.34 -39.39
N GLY A 211 -5.80 -26.48 -38.41
CA GLY A 211 -7.05 -27.25 -38.55
C GLY A 211 -7.98 -26.68 -39.61
N THR A 212 -8.15 -25.35 -39.66
CA THR A 212 -8.95 -24.67 -40.68
C THR A 212 -8.33 -24.78 -42.08
N LEU A 213 -7.00 -24.75 -42.21
CA LEU A 213 -6.32 -24.99 -43.49
C LEU A 213 -6.43 -26.46 -43.94
N CYS A 214 -6.28 -27.42 -43.03
CA CYS A 214 -6.44 -28.84 -43.32
C CYS A 214 -7.87 -29.18 -43.76
N THR A 215 -8.88 -28.67 -43.04
CA THR A 215 -10.30 -28.86 -43.41
C THR A 215 -10.66 -28.23 -44.76
N ARG A 216 -10.06 -27.08 -45.11
CA ARG A 216 -10.19 -26.48 -46.45
C ARG A 216 -9.58 -27.35 -47.54
N LYS A 217 -8.40 -27.93 -47.31
CA LYS A 217 -7.76 -28.84 -48.29
C LYS A 217 -8.57 -30.13 -48.48
N THR A 218 -9.08 -30.72 -47.41
CA THR A 218 -9.89 -31.96 -47.52
C THR A 218 -11.22 -31.69 -48.20
N THR A 219 -11.89 -30.58 -47.93
CA THR A 219 -13.12 -30.19 -48.65
C THR A 219 -12.85 -29.92 -50.13
N GLN A 220 -11.74 -29.26 -50.47
CA GLN A 220 -11.34 -29.10 -51.88
C GLN A 220 -11.09 -30.44 -52.58
N GLN A 221 -10.40 -31.38 -51.93
CA GLN A 221 -10.17 -32.73 -52.47
C GLN A 221 -11.48 -33.54 -52.62
N ALA A 222 -12.40 -33.43 -51.66
CA ALA A 222 -13.71 -34.07 -51.75
C ALA A 222 -14.53 -33.50 -52.93
N GLN A 223 -14.48 -32.18 -53.14
CA GLN A 223 -15.15 -31.54 -54.28
C GLN A 223 -14.55 -31.94 -55.62
N THR A 224 -13.22 -32.08 -55.74
CA THR A 224 -12.60 -32.56 -56.99
C THR A 224 -12.94 -34.02 -57.26
N LEU A 225 -12.94 -34.88 -56.24
CA LEU A 225 -13.37 -36.28 -56.37
C LEU A 225 -14.86 -36.40 -56.74
N ALA A 226 -15.73 -35.59 -56.14
CA ALA A 226 -17.16 -35.54 -56.50
C ALA A 226 -17.37 -35.08 -57.95
N ARG A 227 -16.58 -34.11 -58.44
CA ARG A 227 -16.63 -33.67 -59.84
C ARG A 227 -16.15 -34.77 -60.79
N THR A 228 -15.03 -35.44 -60.51
CA THR A 228 -14.51 -36.51 -61.39
C THR A 228 -15.44 -37.73 -61.40
N THR A 229 -15.97 -38.13 -60.25
CA THR A 229 -16.96 -39.21 -60.16
C THR A 229 -18.28 -38.85 -60.85
N GLY A 230 -18.75 -37.60 -60.71
CA GLY A 230 -19.93 -37.10 -61.42
C GLY A 230 -19.75 -37.10 -62.95
N ILE A 231 -18.59 -36.68 -63.45
CA ILE A 231 -18.24 -36.77 -64.87
C ILE A 231 -18.20 -38.23 -65.34
N ALA A 232 -17.56 -39.11 -64.57
CA ALA A 232 -17.49 -40.54 -64.89
C ALA A 232 -18.87 -41.21 -64.90
N ALA A 233 -19.75 -40.85 -63.96
CA ALA A 233 -21.13 -41.34 -63.91
C ALA A 233 -21.94 -40.87 -65.14
N ARG A 234 -21.85 -39.58 -65.50
CA ARG A 234 -22.48 -39.04 -66.71
C ARG A 234 -21.98 -39.74 -67.99
N ALA A 235 -20.67 -40.01 -68.10
CA ALA A 235 -20.11 -40.73 -69.23
C ALA A 235 -20.63 -42.17 -69.35
N ARG A 236 -20.87 -42.86 -68.24
CA ARG A 236 -21.49 -44.21 -68.24
C ARG A 236 -22.94 -44.18 -68.73
N ILE A 237 -23.74 -43.24 -68.24
CA ILE A 237 -25.14 -43.07 -68.67
C ILE A 237 -25.19 -42.78 -70.18
N MET A 238 -24.31 -41.91 -70.67
CA MET A 238 -24.23 -41.57 -72.10
C MET A 238 -23.87 -42.79 -72.97
N ARG A 239 -22.93 -43.64 -72.53
CA ARG A 239 -22.62 -44.91 -73.21
C ARG A 239 -23.81 -45.89 -73.20
N GLN A 240 -24.55 -45.99 -72.10
CA GLN A 240 -25.73 -46.86 -72.04
C GLN A 240 -26.83 -46.38 -73.00
N GLN A 241 -27.07 -45.07 -73.08
CA GLN A 241 -28.00 -44.47 -74.04
C GLN A 241 -27.60 -44.77 -75.49
N LEU A 242 -26.31 -44.63 -75.83
CA LEU A 242 -25.80 -44.97 -77.17
C LEU A 242 -25.98 -46.47 -77.50
N ASN A 243 -25.72 -47.36 -76.54
CA ASN A 243 -25.92 -48.80 -76.73
C ASN A 243 -27.40 -49.16 -76.88
N GLN A 244 -28.31 -48.48 -76.17
CA GLN A 244 -29.75 -48.67 -76.34
C GLN A 244 -30.26 -48.12 -77.67
N ALA A 245 -29.73 -46.98 -78.15
CA ALA A 245 -30.05 -46.43 -79.46
C ALA A 245 -29.63 -47.37 -80.60
N SER A 246 -28.46 -48.03 -80.46
CA SER A 246 -27.97 -49.04 -81.42
C SER A 246 -28.80 -50.34 -81.42
N ARG A 247 -29.44 -50.67 -80.29
CA ARG A 247 -30.27 -51.89 -80.15
C ARG A 247 -31.75 -51.70 -80.45
N LYS A 248 -32.22 -50.51 -80.86
CA LYS A 248 -33.61 -50.41 -81.33
C LYS A 248 -33.75 -51.26 -82.59
N PRO A 249 -34.54 -52.35 -82.54
CA PRO A 249 -34.91 -53.06 -83.75
C PRO A 249 -35.71 -52.10 -84.60
N SER A 250 -35.42 -52.10 -85.90
CA SER A 250 -36.30 -51.56 -86.94
C SER A 250 -37.71 -52.04 -86.67
N THR A 251 -38.51 -51.19 -86.02
CA THR A 251 -39.93 -51.42 -85.87
C THR A 251 -40.52 -50.94 -87.18
N ASN A 252 -40.78 -51.91 -88.06
CA ASN A 252 -41.60 -51.76 -89.24
C ASN A 252 -42.90 -51.06 -88.83
N ARG A 253 -42.97 -49.75 -89.04
CA ARG A 253 -44.20 -48.99 -88.94
C ARG A 253 -44.68 -48.75 -90.36
N THR A 254 -45.42 -49.75 -90.85
CA THR A 254 -46.33 -49.64 -91.98
C THR A 254 -47.31 -48.50 -91.71
N GLY A 255 -47.05 -47.36 -92.34
CA GLY A 255 -48.07 -46.37 -92.65
C GLY A 255 -48.54 -46.62 -94.07
N VAL A 256 -49.58 -47.44 -94.21
CA VAL A 256 -50.50 -47.36 -95.35
C VAL A 256 -51.53 -46.31 -94.95
N GLU A 257 -51.52 -45.20 -95.69
CA GLU A 257 -52.61 -44.26 -95.78
C GLU A 257 -53.80 -44.96 -96.45
N THR A 258 -54.98 -44.88 -95.84
CA THR A 258 -56.26 -44.92 -96.57
C THR A 258 -57.08 -43.71 -96.17
N CYS A 259 -57.36 -42.89 -97.17
CA CYS A 259 -58.18 -41.68 -97.16
C CYS A 259 -59.69 -41.98 -97.05
N SER A 260 -60.44 -40.99 -96.53
CA SER A 260 -61.85 -40.61 -96.85
C SER A 260 -62.61 -40.31 -95.55
N SER A 261 -62.94 -39.06 -95.22
CA SER A 261 -63.83 -38.06 -95.85
C SER A 261 -65.24 -38.08 -95.24
N GLY A 262 -65.71 -36.87 -94.88
CA GLY A 262 -67.14 -36.57 -94.81
C GLY A 262 -67.85 -36.74 -93.46
N PRO A 263 -69.07 -36.19 -93.34
CA PRO A 263 -69.34 -35.12 -92.37
C PRO A 263 -70.56 -35.39 -91.48
N ASP A 264 -70.93 -34.35 -90.72
CA ASP A 264 -72.28 -34.06 -90.22
C ASP A 264 -72.74 -34.57 -88.84
N THR A 265 -72.97 -33.56 -87.98
CA THR A 265 -74.21 -33.28 -87.24
C THR A 265 -74.49 -33.87 -85.84
N TRP A 266 -75.08 -32.96 -85.04
CA TRP A 266 -75.81 -33.04 -83.76
C TRP A 266 -75.01 -33.01 -82.45
#